data_AF-A0A538AMX0-F1
#
_entry.id   AF-A0A538AMX0-F1
#
_cell.length_a   1.000
_cell.length_b   1.000
_cell.length_c   1.000
_cell.angle_alpha   90.00
_cell.angle_beta   90.00
_cell.angle_gamma   90.00
#
_symmetry.space_group_name_H-M   'P 1'
#
loop_
_entity.id
_entity.type
_entity.pdbx_description
1 polymer ?
#
loop_
_entity_poly.entity_id
_entity_poly.type
_entity_poly.pdbx_seq_one_letter_code
_entity_poly.pdbx_strand_id
1 'polypeptide(L)'
;MIDDRETFLKPHRFPEAERLVNAEPIDAASAAGVDKRSHVVVMSHNFLRDKDYLRSFLGSPAPYLGMLGPAARLDKLLDALHAEGYDPDPADLVPVRGPAGLDLGGDGPDEVAWAITAEILAVHHGRSGGPLRDRTGPIHDRASAQASAGAGAG
;
A
#
# COMPACT_ATOMS: atom_id res chain seq x y z
N MET A 1 -2.49 -9.86 7.05
CA MET A 1 -1.08 -10.06 6.65
C MET A 1 -0.99 -11.27 5.75
N ILE A 2 -0.20 -11.20 4.68
CA ILE A 2 0.04 -12.30 3.75
C ILE A 2 1.54 -12.58 3.72
N ASP A 3 1.93 -13.84 3.87
CA ASP A 3 3.31 -14.30 3.74
C ASP A 3 3.32 -15.79 3.39
N ASP A 4 4.14 -16.22 2.45
CA ASP A 4 4.29 -17.63 2.08
C ASP A 4 5.07 -18.42 3.14
N ARG A 5 5.81 -17.74 4.02
CA ARG A 5 6.56 -18.36 5.11
C ARG A 5 5.65 -18.51 6.32
N GLU A 6 5.03 -19.68 6.46
CA GLU A 6 4.13 -20.04 7.57
C GLU A 6 4.73 -19.82 8.98
N THR A 7 6.06 -19.86 9.09
CA THR A 7 6.78 -19.56 10.33
C THR A 7 6.62 -18.11 10.80
N PHE A 8 6.36 -17.16 9.90
CA PHE A 8 6.12 -15.75 10.23
C PHE A 8 4.66 -15.45 10.56
N LEU A 9 3.71 -16.27 10.08
CA LEU A 9 2.28 -16.10 10.30
C LEU A 9 1.83 -16.62 11.67
N LYS A 10 2.31 -16.01 12.75
CA LYS A 10 1.94 -16.40 14.12
C LYS A 10 0.97 -15.39 14.74
N PRO A 11 -0.26 -15.80 15.15
CA PRO A 11 -1.25 -14.89 15.72
C PRO A 11 -0.72 -14.04 16.89
N HIS A 12 0.11 -14.61 17.77
CA HIS A 12 0.69 -13.87 18.90
C HIS A 12 1.66 -12.74 18.48
N ARG A 13 2.21 -12.77 17.27
CA ARG A 13 3.04 -11.67 16.73
C ARG A 13 2.20 -10.55 16.11
N PHE A 14 0.94 -10.84 15.77
CA PHE A 14 0.02 -9.93 15.08
C PHE A 14 -1.38 -10.03 15.70
N PRO A 15 -1.53 -9.72 17.00
CA PRO A 15 -2.80 -9.93 17.70
C PRO A 15 -3.95 -9.09 17.12
N GLU A 16 -3.64 -7.95 16.51
CA GLU A 16 -4.60 -7.04 15.88
C GLU A 16 -4.95 -7.41 14.43
N ALA A 17 -4.26 -8.40 13.83
CA ALA A 17 -4.52 -8.79 12.46
C ALA A 17 -5.77 -9.66 12.37
N GLU A 18 -6.79 -9.20 11.64
CA GLU A 18 -8.01 -9.96 11.38
C GLU A 18 -7.73 -11.31 10.69
N ARG A 19 -6.81 -11.30 9.72
CA ARG A 19 -6.46 -12.48 8.92
C ARG A 19 -4.95 -12.59 8.71
N LEU A 20 -4.45 -13.81 8.88
CA LEU A 20 -3.13 -14.25 8.46
C LEU A 20 -3.32 -15.25 7.32
N VAL A 21 -2.78 -14.96 6.14
CA VAL A 21 -2.99 -15.77 4.94
C VAL A 21 -1.64 -16.29 4.46
N ASN A 22 -1.53 -17.61 4.35
CA ASN A 22 -0.37 -18.25 3.71
C ASN A 22 -0.62 -18.35 2.22
N ALA A 23 0.11 -17.57 1.43
CA ALA A 23 0.00 -17.54 -0.02
C ALA A 23 1.34 -17.18 -0.64
N GLU A 24 1.62 -17.76 -1.80
CA GLU A 24 2.78 -17.42 -2.60
C GLU A 24 2.74 -15.93 -3.02
N PRO A 25 3.89 -15.25 -3.12
CA PRO A 25 3.92 -13.82 -3.44
C PRO A 25 3.18 -13.45 -4.73
N ILE A 26 3.26 -14.30 -5.75
CA ILE A 26 2.61 -14.10 -7.05
C ILE A 26 1.07 -14.18 -6.99
N ASP A 27 0.53 -14.94 -6.02
CA ASP A 27 -0.91 -15.17 -5.84
C ASP A 27 -1.53 -14.25 -4.76
N ALA A 28 -0.72 -13.37 -4.16
CA ALA A 28 -1.08 -12.58 -2.99
C ALA A 28 -2.32 -11.70 -3.18
N ALA A 29 -2.46 -11.03 -4.34
CA ALA A 29 -3.62 -10.16 -4.59
C ALA A 29 -4.94 -10.94 -4.66
N SER A 30 -4.92 -12.11 -5.29
CA SER A 30 -6.07 -13.01 -5.37
C SER A 30 -6.43 -13.56 -3.98
N ALA A 31 -5.43 -14.02 -3.22
CA ALA A 31 -5.62 -14.53 -1.87
C ALA A 31 -6.12 -13.46 -0.87
N ALA A 32 -5.72 -12.20 -1.07
CA ALA A 32 -6.16 -11.07 -0.27
C ALA A 32 -7.65 -10.72 -0.48
N GLY A 33 -8.17 -10.89 -1.71
CA GLY A 33 -9.48 -10.39 -2.09
C GLY A 33 -9.52 -8.87 -2.20
N VAL A 34 -8.50 -8.27 -2.82
CA VAL A 34 -8.35 -6.81 -2.94
C VAL A 34 -9.51 -6.18 -3.70
N ASP A 35 -10.00 -5.06 -3.17
CA ASP A 35 -11.02 -4.21 -3.79
C ASP A 35 -10.61 -2.73 -3.83
N LYS A 36 -11.53 -1.86 -4.26
CA LYS A 36 -11.30 -0.40 -4.38
C LYS A 36 -11.15 0.33 -3.04
N ARG A 37 -11.29 -0.36 -1.91
CA ARG A 37 -11.11 0.18 -0.56
C ARG A 37 -9.83 -0.36 0.10
N SER A 38 -9.15 -1.30 -0.56
CA SER A 38 -7.98 -2.00 -0.06
C SER A 38 -6.71 -1.18 -0.30
N HIS A 39 -5.87 -1.03 0.72
CA HIS A 39 -4.58 -0.35 0.60
C HIS A 39 -3.49 -1.37 0.93
N VAL A 40 -2.49 -1.49 0.06
CA VAL A 40 -1.49 -2.55 0.14
C VAL A 40 -0.12 -1.96 0.45
N VAL A 41 0.61 -2.63 1.34
CA VAL A 41 2.01 -2.31 1.65
C VAL A 41 2.84 -3.59 1.51
N VAL A 42 3.92 -3.54 0.74
CA VAL A 42 4.86 -4.65 0.52
C VAL A 42 6.14 -4.41 1.34
N MET A 43 6.46 -5.35 2.23
CA MET A 43 7.65 -5.31 3.08
C MET A 43 8.23 -6.70 3.42
N SER A 44 8.60 -7.53 2.44
CA SER A 44 9.16 -8.86 2.76
C SER A 44 10.64 -8.82 3.18
N HIS A 45 11.32 -7.69 2.91
CA HIS A 45 12.78 -7.50 2.94
C HIS A 45 13.57 -8.35 1.94
N ASN A 46 12.92 -9.18 1.13
CA ASN A 46 13.56 -10.00 0.10
C ASN A 46 13.22 -9.46 -1.29
N PHE A 47 14.25 -9.20 -2.10
CA PHE A 47 14.08 -8.58 -3.41
C PHE A 47 13.19 -9.40 -4.37
N LEU A 48 13.42 -10.70 -4.49
CA LEU A 48 12.64 -11.56 -5.41
C LEU A 48 11.18 -11.68 -4.96
N ARG A 49 10.95 -11.77 -3.64
CA ARG A 49 9.60 -11.79 -3.09
C ARG A 49 8.87 -10.47 -3.31
N ASP A 50 9.51 -9.33 -3.02
CA ASP A 50 8.91 -8.02 -3.23
C ASP A 50 8.57 -7.78 -4.71
N LYS A 51 9.38 -8.32 -5.63
CA LYS A 51 9.12 -8.27 -7.08
C LYS A 51 7.85 -9.06 -7.43
N ASP A 52 7.70 -10.26 -6.90
CA ASP A 52 6.53 -11.10 -7.16
C ASP A 52 5.26 -10.56 -6.46
N TYR A 53 5.39 -9.99 -5.25
CA TYR A 53 4.30 -9.24 -4.61
C TYR A 53 3.89 -8.02 -5.44
N LEU A 54 4.85 -7.20 -5.87
CA LEU A 54 4.59 -6.04 -6.73
C LEU A 54 3.85 -6.49 -7.99
N ARG A 55 4.33 -7.54 -8.67
CA ARG A 55 3.66 -8.11 -9.85
C ARG A 55 2.23 -8.58 -9.55
N SER A 56 2.00 -9.21 -8.41
CA SER A 56 0.67 -9.70 -8.02
C SER A 56 -0.33 -8.56 -7.87
N PHE A 57 0.10 -7.41 -7.34
CA PHE A 57 -0.78 -6.26 -7.07
C PHE A 57 -0.83 -5.21 -8.20
N LEU A 58 0.08 -5.22 -9.17
CA LEU A 58 -0.02 -4.39 -10.37
C LEU A 58 -1.28 -4.76 -11.16
N GLY A 59 -2.10 -3.76 -11.51
CA GLY A 59 -3.40 -3.95 -12.15
C GLY A 59 -4.54 -4.36 -11.19
N SER A 60 -4.27 -4.48 -9.89
CA SER A 60 -5.31 -4.72 -8.89
C SER A 60 -6.17 -3.46 -8.67
N PRO A 61 -7.40 -3.58 -8.12
CA PRO A 61 -8.26 -2.42 -7.87
C PRO A 61 -7.81 -1.57 -6.67
N ALA A 62 -6.70 -1.89 -6.00
CA ALA A 62 -6.21 -1.13 -4.86
C ALA A 62 -5.84 0.32 -5.26
N PRO A 63 -6.41 1.35 -4.63
CA PRO A 63 -6.00 2.74 -4.86
C PRO A 63 -4.58 3.07 -4.38
N TYR A 64 -3.93 2.17 -3.65
CA TYR A 64 -2.62 2.39 -3.05
C TYR A 64 -1.80 1.08 -3.01
N LEU A 65 -0.58 1.14 -3.54
CA LEU A 65 0.43 0.08 -3.44
C LEU A 65 1.76 0.68 -2.97
N GLY A 66 2.00 0.63 -1.66
CA GLY A 66 3.21 1.12 -1.02
C GLY A 66 4.34 0.10 -1.02
N MET A 67 5.50 0.51 -1.52
CA MET A 67 6.74 -0.27 -1.53
C MET A 67 7.70 0.29 -0.49
N LEU A 68 8.00 -0.50 0.55
CA LEU A 68 8.92 -0.08 1.59
C LEU A 68 10.38 -0.13 1.09
N GLY A 69 11.12 0.94 1.36
CA GLY A 69 12.53 1.08 0.99
C GLY A 69 12.79 2.26 0.05
N PRO A 70 14.05 2.52 -0.32
CA PRO A 70 14.42 3.67 -1.14
C PRO A 70 13.84 3.58 -2.55
N ALA A 71 13.62 4.72 -3.21
CA ALA A 71 13.10 4.78 -4.58
C ALA A 71 13.88 3.88 -5.56
N ALA A 72 15.21 3.88 -5.46
CA ALA A 72 16.08 3.02 -6.28
C ALA A 72 15.82 1.50 -6.11
N ARG A 73 15.16 1.06 -5.03
CA ARG A 73 14.72 -0.34 -4.88
C ARG A 73 13.51 -0.60 -5.78
N LEU A 74 12.53 0.30 -5.81
CA LEU A 74 11.36 0.18 -6.68
C LEU A 74 11.78 0.15 -8.15
N ASP A 75 12.66 1.07 -8.57
CA ASP A 75 13.16 1.11 -9.95
C ASP A 75 13.74 -0.24 -10.38
N LYS A 76 14.59 -0.85 -9.52
CA LYS A 76 15.17 -2.17 -9.77
C LYS A 76 14.13 -3.29 -9.85
N LEU A 77 13.06 -3.22 -9.06
CA LEU A 77 11.98 -4.21 -9.11
C LEU A 77 11.22 -4.11 -10.43
N LEU A 78 10.93 -2.89 -10.90
CA LEU A 78 10.29 -2.64 -12.20
C LEU A 78 11.20 -3.07 -13.36
N ASP A 79 12.51 -2.76 -13.30
CA ASP A 79 13.49 -3.22 -14.29
C ASP A 79 13.56 -4.76 -14.35
N ALA A 80 13.51 -5.43 -13.20
CA ALA A 80 13.51 -6.89 -13.14
C ALA A 80 12.23 -7.50 -13.73
N LEU A 81 11.08 -6.87 -13.52
CA LEU A 81 9.82 -7.27 -14.17
C LEU A 81 9.89 -7.08 -15.69
N HIS A 82 10.41 -5.95 -16.15
CA HIS A 82 10.62 -5.67 -17.56
C HIS A 82 11.54 -6.72 -18.21
N ALA A 83 12.64 -7.08 -17.54
CA ALA A 83 13.57 -8.11 -18.02
C ALA A 83 12.92 -9.51 -18.12
N GLU A 84 11.84 -9.77 -17.38
CA GLU A 84 11.02 -10.99 -17.45
C GLU A 84 9.89 -10.89 -18.48
N GLY A 85 9.84 -9.80 -19.27
CA GLY A 85 8.82 -9.55 -20.28
C GLY A 85 7.49 -9.06 -19.70
N TYR A 86 7.50 -8.51 -18.48
CA TYR A 86 6.33 -7.91 -17.86
C TYR A 86 6.47 -6.38 -17.84
N ASP A 87 5.68 -5.73 -18.70
CA ASP A 87 5.56 -4.28 -18.78
C ASP A 87 4.19 -3.84 -18.26
N PRO A 88 4.09 -3.27 -17.04
CA PRO A 88 2.82 -2.77 -16.52
C PRO A 88 2.32 -1.57 -17.35
N ASP A 89 0.99 -1.47 -17.50
CA ASP A 89 0.38 -0.28 -18.10
C ASP A 89 0.73 0.94 -17.22
N PRO A 90 1.02 2.11 -17.81
CA PRO A 90 1.17 3.36 -17.05
C PRO A 90 0.04 3.61 -16.03
N ALA A 91 -1.19 3.18 -16.30
CA ALA A 91 -2.32 3.28 -15.37
C ALA A 91 -2.13 2.43 -14.11
N ASP A 92 -1.51 1.25 -14.23
CA ASP A 92 -1.25 0.32 -13.12
C ASP A 92 -0.15 0.83 -12.18
N LEU A 93 0.67 1.77 -12.67
CA LEU A 93 1.73 2.42 -11.90
C LEU A 93 1.22 3.62 -11.09
N VAL A 94 0.06 4.21 -11.43
CA VAL A 94 -0.53 5.35 -10.72
C VAL A 94 -0.72 5.13 -9.21
N PRO A 95 -1.16 3.95 -8.70
CA PRO A 95 -1.28 3.70 -7.26
C PRO A 95 0.05 3.37 -6.56
N VAL A 96 1.15 3.16 -7.30
CA VAL A 96 2.44 2.73 -6.73
C VAL A 96 3.13 3.88 -6.00
N ARG A 97 3.61 3.64 -4.77
CA ARG A 97 4.38 4.58 -3.97
C ARG A 97 5.68 3.94 -3.50
N GLY A 98 6.82 4.47 -3.93
CA GLY A 98 8.15 3.97 -3.54
C GLY A 98 9.13 5.13 -3.43
N PRO A 99 9.54 5.53 -2.22
CA PRO A 99 9.18 4.96 -0.91
C PRO A 99 7.70 5.13 -0.56
N ALA A 100 7.16 4.19 0.21
CA ALA A 100 5.87 4.34 0.88
C ALA A 100 5.97 5.30 2.07
N GLY A 101 4.99 6.19 2.21
CA GLY A 101 4.83 7.11 3.33
C GLY A 101 5.07 8.59 2.97
N LEU A 102 4.49 9.48 3.79
CA LEU A 102 4.77 10.91 3.71
C LEU A 102 6.17 11.22 4.28
N ASP A 103 6.76 12.32 3.81
CA ASP A 103 8.02 12.85 4.37
C ASP A 103 7.79 13.49 5.74
N LEU A 104 7.86 12.67 6.79
CA LEU A 104 7.71 13.08 8.20
C LEU A 104 9.06 13.17 8.93
N GLY A 105 10.17 12.79 8.28
CA GLY A 105 11.54 12.90 8.81
C GLY A 105 11.97 11.85 9.85
N GLY A 106 11.11 10.89 10.19
CA GLY A 106 11.42 9.83 11.16
C GLY A 106 11.93 8.54 10.52
N ASP A 107 12.85 7.85 11.21
CA ASP A 107 13.49 6.61 10.74
C ASP A 107 13.11 5.38 11.59
N GLY A 108 12.43 5.58 12.72
CA GLY A 108 11.99 4.50 13.60
C GLY A 108 10.84 3.68 12.98
N PRO A 109 10.68 2.39 13.35
CA PRO A 109 9.57 1.57 12.84
C PRO A 109 8.18 2.18 13.07
N ASP A 110 7.97 2.80 14.24
CA ASP A 110 6.70 3.46 14.58
C ASP A 110 6.47 4.72 13.73
N GLU A 111 7.52 5.51 13.50
CA GLU A 111 7.46 6.73 12.68
C GLU A 111 7.22 6.40 11.20
N VAL A 112 7.86 5.35 10.69
CA VAL A 112 7.63 4.82 9.34
C VAL A 112 6.19 4.32 9.22
N ALA A 113 5.67 3.60 10.22
CA ALA A 113 4.28 3.16 10.24
C ALA A 113 3.30 4.35 10.21
N TRP A 114 3.58 5.43 10.95
CA TRP A 114 2.79 6.65 10.90
C TRP A 114 2.86 7.34 9.54
N ALA A 115 4.06 7.42 8.93
CA ALA A 115 4.24 8.01 7.60
C ALA A 115 3.41 7.28 6.54
N ILE A 116 3.44 5.94 6.54
CA ILE A 116 2.66 5.10 5.62
C ILE A 116 1.16 5.24 5.88
N THR A 117 0.75 5.19 7.14
CA THR A 117 -0.68 5.31 7.51
C THR A 117 -1.24 6.69 7.14
N ALA A 118 -0.45 7.76 7.32
CA ALA A 118 -0.82 9.11 6.92
C ALA A 118 -0.94 9.25 5.40
N GLU A 119 -0.04 8.63 4.63
CA GLU A 119 -0.11 8.62 3.16
C GLU A 119 -1.35 7.86 2.67
N ILE A 120 -1.62 6.68 3.24
CA ILE A 120 -2.83 5.89 2.96
C ILE A 120 -4.09 6.73 3.21
N LEU A 121 -4.16 7.41 4.36
CA LEU A 121 -5.30 8.26 4.69
C LEU A 121 -5.44 9.44 3.73
N ALA A 122 -4.32 10.05 3.32
CA ALA A 122 -4.32 11.12 2.33
C ALA A 122 -4.88 10.62 0.98
N VAL A 123 -4.38 9.48 0.48
CA VAL A 123 -4.86 8.86 -0.77
C VAL A 123 -6.35 8.50 -0.67
N HIS A 124 -6.79 7.92 0.44
CA HIS A 124 -8.21 7.62 0.68
C HIS A 124 -9.12 8.84 0.55
N HIS A 125 -8.63 10.02 0.95
CA HIS A 125 -9.36 11.29 0.84
C HIS A 125 -9.03 12.11 -0.41
N GLY A 126 -8.26 11.56 -1.36
CA GLY A 126 -7.83 12.28 -2.57
C GLY A 126 -6.94 13.49 -2.28
N ARG A 127 -6.10 13.39 -1.25
CA ARG A 127 -5.20 14.44 -0.76
C ARG A 127 -3.73 14.02 -0.91
N SER A 128 -2.85 15.01 -0.85
CA SER A 128 -1.39 14.82 -0.86
C SER A 128 -0.75 14.71 0.53
N GLY A 129 -1.47 15.02 1.61
CA GLY A 129 -0.92 15.00 2.98
C GLY A 129 -0.08 16.21 3.38
N GLY A 130 -0.11 17.31 2.61
CA GLY A 130 0.60 18.56 2.94
C GLY A 130 -0.03 19.36 4.10
N PRO A 131 0.62 20.45 4.55
CA PRO A 131 0.15 21.24 5.69
C PRO A 131 -1.24 21.83 5.47
N LEU A 132 -2.16 21.60 6.41
CA LEU A 132 -3.54 22.05 6.28
C LEU A 132 -3.67 23.59 6.14
N ARG A 133 -2.75 24.35 6.74
CA ARG A 133 -2.72 25.82 6.66
C ARG A 133 -2.49 26.36 5.24
N ASP A 134 -1.88 25.55 4.37
CA ASP A 134 -1.57 25.94 2.98
C ASP A 134 -2.73 25.62 2.03
N ARG A 135 -3.79 24.97 2.53
CA ARG A 135 -4.95 24.61 1.72
C ARG A 135 -5.77 25.85 1.38
N THR A 136 -6.07 26.00 0.10
CA THR A 136 -7.08 26.94 -0.38
C THR A 136 -8.47 26.29 -0.32
N GLY A 137 -9.42 26.94 0.36
CA GLY A 137 -10.82 26.48 0.48
C GLY A 137 -11.22 25.88 1.84
N PRO A 138 -12.47 25.43 2.00
CA PRO A 138 -13.02 24.97 3.28
C PRO A 138 -12.34 23.71 3.81
N ILE A 139 -12.14 23.57 5.12
CA ILE A 139 -11.47 22.38 5.72
C ILE A 139 -12.24 21.07 5.48
N HIS A 140 -13.57 21.13 5.44
CA HIS A 140 -14.40 19.96 5.17
C HIS A 140 -15.10 20.13 3.82
N ASP A 141 -14.86 19.18 2.91
CA ASP A 141 -15.69 19.10 1.71
C ASP A 141 -17.03 18.49 2.10
N ARG A 142 -18.13 19.22 1.86
CA ARG A 142 -19.51 18.74 2.14
C ARG A 142 -19.80 17.40 1.46
N ALA A 143 -19.15 17.10 0.34
CA ALA A 143 -19.25 15.82 -0.36
C ALA A 143 -18.61 14.66 0.42
N SER A 144 -17.49 14.88 1.14
CA SER A 144 -16.82 13.87 1.96
C SER A 144 -17.60 13.52 3.23
N ALA A 145 -18.32 14.50 3.80
CA ALA A 145 -19.17 14.30 4.99
C ALA A 145 -20.42 13.45 4.70
N GLN A 146 -20.90 13.43 3.45
CA GLN A 146 -22.04 12.61 3.03
C GLN A 146 -21.63 11.16 2.72
N ALA A 147 -20.41 10.95 2.18
CA ALA A 147 -19.89 9.62 1.90
C ALA A 147 -19.55 8.81 3.17
N SER A 148 -19.04 9.46 4.23
CA SER A 148 -18.79 8.81 5.51
C SER A 148 -20.07 8.48 6.29
N ALA A 149 -21.12 9.30 6.15
CA ALA A 149 -22.43 9.04 6.77
C ALA A 149 -23.19 7.86 6.12
N GLY A 150 -22.96 7.59 4.82
CA GLY A 150 -23.57 6.46 4.11
C GLY A 150 -22.89 5.10 4.32
N ALA A 151 -21.61 5.09 4.71
CA ALA A 151 -20.84 3.86 4.89
C ALA A 151 -21.03 3.17 6.26
N GLY A 152 -21.74 3.81 7.21
CA GLY A 152 -22.04 3.25 8.53
C GLY A 152 -23.41 2.57 8.64
N ALA A 153 -24.12 2.36 7.51
CA ALA A 153 -25.49 1.84 7.48
C ALA A 153 -25.64 0.50 6.72
N GLY A 154 -24.56 -0.26 6.53
CA GLY A 154 -24.56 -1.54 5.83
C GLY A 154 -23.99 -2.67 6.67
#